data_AF-A0A2H1E8I1-F1
#
_entry.id   AF-A0A2H1E8I1-F1
#
_cell.length_a   1.000
_cell.length_b   1.000
_cell.length_c   1.000
_cell.angle_alpha   90.00
_cell.angle_beta   90.00
_cell.angle_gamma   90.00
#
_symmetry.space_group_name_H-M   'P 1'
#
loop_
_entity.id
_entity.type
_entity.pdbx_description
1 polymer ?
#
loop_
_entity_poly.entity_id
_entity_poly.type
_entity_poly.pdbx_seq_one_letter_code
_entity_poly.pdbx_strand_id
1 'polypeptide(L)'
;MSVKYRSLSFQCQLYTAANQGVMNYLIDIEFFNINQGKWDKLQKELPFKEGKCTFLYTIPSRIPRTAIVPRMIRETIASGSMPMFRIVVSGIEKTQIIAEAPLVNIHPKEARISIDFQKLWLLDKALVVNRNVESIIATPVFLGAIEKEQIKLRKEKEKLIEKIAMLQSENEETRSTLKGEINRLYVNLRELRENTNAIKEVLEKKEKEIVALKERLKNNDVINNNAEEVRELRLKIKALTEAIEILKKEYFFLKKEKQQIEATLEKAQNDLIVNQTTIDKLVTQLKEMQASNKDKNHEIKRLLATVKDKDQDLKDLEKRLEEVKSYIDAEHPNKLAAKKVYHSIMSDIAIADKEMSTSRFKLANISMNLKATIEKGPEGTMLGLLDFEAAKQINGAAVSDIHIDIIPNQTTTAKTNTIPNIIGLTETATRKMLTSYGLKLEVVYQPTNDPKLIEGQAIRQSPEAGKEFYEGEEVIVIFAKPLKN
;
A
#
# COMPACT_ATOMS: atom_id res chain seq x y z
N MET A 1 8.27 23.07 52.47
CA MET A 1 7.13 23.39 51.58
C MET A 1 6.07 22.30 51.75
N SER A 2 4.81 22.68 51.98
CA SER A 2 3.71 21.71 51.96
C SER A 2 3.46 21.28 50.52
N VAL A 3 3.33 19.98 50.29
CA VAL A 3 3.06 19.46 48.95
C VAL A 3 1.58 19.69 48.66
N LYS A 4 1.28 20.44 47.59
CA LYS A 4 -0.09 20.78 47.17
C LYS A 4 -0.93 19.55 46.83
N TYR A 5 -0.29 18.50 46.31
CA TYR A 5 -0.90 17.22 45.94
C TYR A 5 -0.43 16.11 46.88
N ARG A 6 -1.36 15.28 47.35
CA ARG A 6 -1.15 14.25 48.37
C ARG A 6 -1.27 12.83 47.83
N SER A 7 -1.81 12.64 46.63
CA SER A 7 -1.97 11.32 46.03
C SER A 7 -1.84 11.32 44.52
N LEU A 8 -1.40 10.18 43.99
CA LEU A 8 -1.34 9.84 42.58
C LEU A 8 -2.26 8.65 42.32
N SER A 9 -3.16 8.77 41.36
CA SER A 9 -4.12 7.72 40.98
C SER A 9 -3.76 7.19 39.61
N PHE A 10 -3.29 5.95 39.56
CA PHE A 10 -2.90 5.25 38.33
C PHE A 10 -4.05 4.38 37.83
N GLN A 11 -4.29 4.41 36.52
CA GLN A 11 -5.22 3.51 35.86
C GLN A 11 -4.68 3.04 34.50
N CYS A 12 -4.98 1.80 34.14
CA CYS A 12 -4.64 1.21 32.85
C CYS A 12 -5.67 0.14 32.51
N GLN A 13 -6.00 0.00 31.23
CA GLN A 13 -6.71 -1.17 30.73
C GLN A 13 -5.85 -1.92 29.71
N LEU A 14 -5.67 -3.22 29.90
CA LEU A 14 -4.82 -4.06 29.06
C LEU A 14 -5.59 -5.28 28.56
N TYR A 15 -5.53 -5.47 27.25
CA TYR A 15 -6.22 -6.53 26.53
C TYR A 15 -5.22 -7.37 25.75
N THR A 16 -5.53 -8.64 25.52
CA THR A 16 -4.78 -9.51 24.61
C THR A 16 -4.99 -9.07 23.16
N ALA A 17 -4.16 -9.57 22.24
CA ALA A 17 -4.36 -9.41 20.79
C ALA A 17 -5.73 -9.94 20.29
N ALA A 18 -6.42 -10.76 21.09
CA ALA A 18 -7.77 -11.26 20.81
C ALA A 18 -8.90 -10.37 21.39
N ASN A 19 -8.57 -9.18 21.93
CA ASN A 19 -9.49 -8.26 22.60
C ASN A 19 -10.14 -8.85 23.87
N GLN A 20 -9.42 -9.71 24.58
CA GLN A 20 -9.85 -10.23 25.89
C GLN A 20 -9.08 -9.52 26.99
N GLY A 21 -9.73 -9.13 28.08
CA GLY A 21 -9.03 -8.51 29.21
C GLY A 21 -7.98 -9.48 29.76
N VAL A 22 -6.75 -9.01 29.99
CA VAL A 22 -5.71 -9.89 30.52
C VAL A 22 -6.07 -10.36 31.94
N MET A 23 -5.82 -11.63 32.21
CA MET A 23 -6.02 -12.28 33.52
C MET A 23 -4.66 -12.74 34.04
N ASN A 24 -4.36 -12.48 35.31
CA ASN A 24 -3.08 -12.84 35.95
C ASN A 24 -1.83 -12.21 35.31
N TYR A 25 -1.98 -10.99 34.80
CA TYR A 25 -0.85 -10.21 34.30
C TYR A 25 -0.38 -9.26 35.40
N LEU A 26 0.90 -9.36 35.78
CA LEU A 26 1.50 -8.54 36.83
C LEU A 26 2.35 -7.44 36.21
N ILE A 27 2.20 -6.22 36.73
CA ILE A 27 2.97 -5.06 36.27
C ILE A 27 3.68 -4.35 37.41
N ASP A 28 4.78 -3.70 37.06
CA ASP A 28 5.45 -2.73 37.92
C ASP A 28 5.18 -1.32 37.38
N ILE A 29 4.96 -0.37 38.29
CA ILE A 29 4.97 1.06 37.97
C ILE A 29 6.36 1.58 38.26
N GLU A 30 6.99 2.16 37.26
CA GLU A 30 8.32 2.76 37.37
C GLU A 30 8.25 4.28 37.25
N PHE A 31 9.12 4.95 37.99
CA PHE A 31 9.32 6.40 37.99
C PHE A 31 10.71 6.71 37.43
N PHE A 32 10.80 7.73 36.57
CA PHE A 32 12.09 8.12 36.01
C PHE A 32 12.90 8.97 36.98
N ASN A 33 14.02 8.41 37.46
CA ASN A 33 14.98 9.10 38.30
C ASN A 33 15.91 9.96 37.44
N ILE A 34 15.59 11.25 37.36
CA ILE A 34 16.34 12.24 36.58
C ILE A 34 17.79 12.35 37.03
N ASN A 35 18.09 12.16 38.32
CA ASN A 35 19.44 12.29 38.86
C ASN A 35 20.36 11.12 38.44
N GLN A 36 19.79 9.94 38.20
CA GLN A 36 20.53 8.73 37.86
C GLN A 36 20.35 8.31 36.40
N GLY A 37 19.45 8.97 35.66
CA GLY A 37 19.10 8.60 34.28
C GLY A 37 18.47 7.21 34.16
N LYS A 38 17.82 6.71 35.21
CA LYS A 38 17.30 5.32 35.30
C LYS A 38 15.86 5.28 35.78
N TRP A 39 15.18 4.19 35.49
CA TRP A 39 13.83 3.91 35.98
C TRP A 39 13.88 3.17 37.32
N ASP A 40 13.28 3.77 38.35
CA ASP A 40 13.15 3.18 39.68
C ASP A 40 11.74 2.63 39.90
N LYS A 41 11.62 1.48 40.58
CA LYS A 41 10.32 0.85 40.86
C LYS A 41 9.57 1.60 41.96
N LEU A 42 8.42 2.18 41.63
CA LEU A 42 7.50 2.80 42.58
C LEU A 42 6.63 1.74 43.28
N GLN A 43 6.06 0.82 42.50
CA GLN A 43 5.20 -0.25 42.98
C GLN A 43 5.42 -1.50 42.14
N LYS A 44 5.47 -2.67 42.78
CA LYS A 44 5.68 -3.95 42.11
C LYS A 44 4.43 -4.83 42.14
N GLU A 45 4.37 -5.77 41.19
CA GLU A 45 3.43 -6.89 41.17
C GLU A 45 1.95 -6.47 41.28
N LEU A 46 1.57 -5.37 40.61
CA LEU A 46 0.18 -4.96 40.53
C LEU A 46 -0.59 -5.87 39.58
N PRO A 47 -1.68 -6.52 40.03
CA PRO A 47 -2.45 -7.39 39.17
C PRO A 47 -3.47 -6.62 38.33
N PHE A 48 -3.68 -7.10 37.11
CA PHE A 48 -4.90 -6.80 36.36
C PHE A 48 -6.08 -7.64 36.84
N LYS A 49 -7.24 -7.01 37.02
CA LYS A 49 -8.55 -7.64 37.26
C LYS A 49 -9.43 -7.39 36.04
N GLU A 50 -9.77 -8.45 35.29
CA GLU A 50 -10.55 -8.34 34.05
C GLU A 50 -10.00 -7.31 33.06
N GLY A 51 -8.67 -7.29 32.88
CA GLY A 51 -8.01 -6.33 32.01
C GLY A 51 -7.97 -4.89 32.54
N LYS A 52 -8.36 -4.62 33.80
CA LYS A 52 -8.19 -3.29 34.44
C LYS A 52 -7.19 -3.35 35.59
N CYS A 53 -6.30 -2.36 35.66
CA CYS A 53 -5.43 -2.13 36.80
C CYS A 53 -5.64 -0.71 37.32
N THR A 54 -5.85 -0.58 38.63
CA THR A 54 -5.92 0.71 39.32
C THR A 54 -5.04 0.67 40.56
N PHE A 55 -4.34 1.77 40.83
CA PHE A 55 -3.46 1.88 41.97
C PHE A 55 -3.48 3.31 42.50
N LEU A 56 -3.68 3.46 43.81
CA LEU A 56 -3.65 4.75 44.49
C LEU A 56 -2.39 4.84 45.33
N TYR A 57 -1.49 5.74 44.96
CA TYR A 57 -0.28 6.04 45.71
C TYR A 57 -0.48 7.29 46.57
N THR A 58 -0.34 7.15 47.88
CA THR A 58 -0.38 8.28 48.82
C THR A 58 1.04 8.78 49.08
N ILE A 59 1.28 10.07 48.84
CA ILE A 59 2.57 10.71 49.08
C ILE A 59 2.76 10.90 50.59
N PRO A 60 3.76 10.25 51.23
CA PRO A 60 3.90 10.32 52.68
C PRO A 60 4.27 11.73 53.15
N SER A 61 3.67 12.18 54.26
CA SER A 61 4.01 13.46 54.89
C SER A 61 5.40 13.44 55.54
N ARG A 62 5.80 12.29 56.10
CA ARG A 62 7.14 12.02 56.64
C ARG A 62 7.81 10.93 55.82
N ILE A 63 8.98 11.23 55.26
CA ILE A 63 9.74 10.32 54.39
C ILE A 63 11.12 10.08 55.04
N PRO A 64 11.49 8.84 55.39
CA PRO A 64 12.83 8.51 55.87
C PRO A 64 13.91 8.89 54.86
N ARG A 65 15.13 9.23 55.31
CA ARG A 65 16.24 9.58 54.41
C ARG A 65 16.61 8.46 53.42
N THR A 66 16.31 7.21 53.78
CA THR A 66 16.55 6.02 52.97
C THR A 66 15.50 5.79 51.88
N ALA A 67 14.33 6.43 51.94
CA ALA A 67 13.25 6.26 50.98
C ALA A 67 13.41 7.24 49.80
N ILE A 68 14.31 6.89 48.87
CA ILE A 68 14.73 7.75 47.74
C ILE A 68 13.56 8.07 46.79
N VAL A 69 12.83 7.06 46.32
CA VAL A 69 11.75 7.23 45.31
C VAL A 69 10.60 8.13 45.80
N PRO A 70 10.00 7.92 46.99
CA PRO A 70 8.96 8.82 47.50
C PRO A 70 9.43 10.27 47.66
N ARG A 71 10.69 10.47 48.06
CA ARG A 71 11.28 11.80 48.23
C ARG A 71 11.40 12.51 46.89
N MET A 72 11.93 11.83 45.87
CA MET A 72 12.09 12.41 44.54
C MET A 72 10.77 12.77 43.88
N ILE A 73 9.77 11.89 43.98
CA ILE A 73 8.40 12.19 43.49
C ILE A 73 7.87 13.46 44.19
N ARG A 74 8.05 13.55 45.50
CA ARG A 74 7.59 14.71 46.29
C ARG A 74 8.30 16.00 45.87
N GLU A 75 9.61 15.97 45.71
CA GLU A 75 10.43 17.12 45.32
C GLU A 75 10.10 17.59 43.90
N THR A 76 9.92 16.65 42.97
CA THR A 76 9.51 16.94 41.58
C THR A 76 8.16 17.66 41.54
N ILE A 77 7.17 17.15 42.28
CA ILE A 77 5.84 17.79 42.36
C ILE A 77 5.92 19.14 43.08
N ALA A 78 6.74 19.26 44.13
CA ALA A 78 6.89 20.49 44.89
C ALA A 78 7.60 21.61 44.10
N SER A 79 8.49 21.26 43.17
CA SER A 79 9.12 22.22 42.25
C SER A 79 8.20 22.64 41.10
N GLY A 80 6.99 22.08 41.01
CA GLY A 80 6.04 22.35 39.93
C GLY A 80 6.26 21.50 38.68
N SER A 81 7.19 20.54 38.71
CA SER A 81 7.44 19.59 37.63
C SER A 81 6.54 18.36 37.75
N MET A 82 6.27 17.68 36.63
CA MET A 82 5.51 16.43 36.61
C MET A 82 6.47 15.22 36.59
N PRO A 83 6.38 14.30 37.56
CA PRO A 83 7.07 13.01 37.50
C PRO A 83 6.70 12.21 36.23
N MET A 84 7.69 11.59 35.60
CA MET A 84 7.44 10.65 34.48
C MET A 84 7.25 9.23 35.01
N PHE A 85 6.26 8.54 34.47
CA PHE A 85 5.91 7.18 34.86
C PHE A 85 5.75 6.28 33.64
N ARG A 86 6.15 5.03 33.80
CA ARG A 86 5.86 3.96 32.83
C ARG A 86 5.32 2.72 33.53
N ILE A 87 4.65 1.87 32.76
CA ILE A 87 4.24 0.53 33.18
C ILE A 87 5.08 -0.49 32.43
N VAL A 88 5.64 -1.43 33.19
CA VAL A 88 6.41 -2.56 32.65
C VAL A 88 5.87 -3.88 33.18
N VAL A 89 6.18 -4.96 32.48
CA VAL A 89 5.86 -6.32 32.95
C VAL A 89 6.68 -6.64 34.20
N SER A 90 6.03 -7.21 35.21
CA SER A 90 6.70 -7.58 36.46
C SER A 90 7.44 -8.91 36.35
N GLY A 91 8.53 -9.06 37.10
CA GLY A 91 9.21 -10.35 37.29
C GLY A 91 10.00 -10.90 36.08
N ILE A 92 10.29 -10.09 35.07
CA ILE A 92 11.08 -10.50 33.91
C ILE A 92 12.48 -9.86 33.89
N GLU A 93 13.49 -10.59 33.41
CA GLU A 93 14.89 -10.11 33.35
C GLU A 93 15.10 -8.98 32.34
N LYS A 94 14.43 -9.06 31.17
CA LYS A 94 14.49 -8.02 30.13
C LYS A 94 13.24 -7.16 30.21
N THR A 95 13.39 -5.86 30.40
CA THR A 95 12.26 -4.93 30.53
C THR A 95 11.36 -4.97 29.29
N GLN A 96 10.10 -5.34 29.49
CA GLN A 96 9.04 -5.21 28.49
C GLN A 96 8.11 -4.08 28.90
N ILE A 97 8.03 -3.07 28.06
CA ILE A 97 7.32 -1.83 28.32
C ILE A 97 5.89 -1.97 27.79
N ILE A 98 4.91 -1.67 28.63
CA ILE A 98 3.50 -1.66 28.24
C ILE A 98 3.10 -0.25 27.80
N ALA A 99 3.52 0.78 28.54
CA ALA A 99 3.22 2.17 28.21
C ALA A 99 4.17 3.15 28.92
N GLU A 100 4.56 4.23 28.22
CA GLU A 100 5.47 5.27 28.75
C GLU A 100 4.89 6.69 28.72
N ALA A 101 3.74 6.88 28.05
CA ALA A 101 3.11 8.19 27.86
C ALA A 101 1.67 8.20 28.38
N PRO A 102 1.47 8.35 29.71
CA PRO A 102 0.13 8.44 30.28
C PRO A 102 -0.50 9.80 30.00
N LEU A 103 -1.84 9.83 29.93
CA LEU A 103 -2.62 11.06 30.06
C LEU A 103 -2.62 11.49 31.52
N VAL A 104 -2.29 12.75 31.78
CA VAL A 104 -2.20 13.26 33.14
C VAL A 104 -3.24 14.35 33.39
N ASN A 105 -4.09 14.14 34.40
CA ASN A 105 -5.14 15.06 34.81
C ASN A 105 -4.92 15.50 36.26
N ILE A 106 -4.94 16.81 36.51
CA ILE A 106 -4.72 17.37 37.85
C ILE A 106 -6.07 17.72 38.48
N HIS A 107 -6.30 17.27 39.71
CA HIS A 107 -7.53 17.53 40.48
C HIS A 107 -7.19 18.36 41.74
N PRO A 108 -7.17 19.71 41.64
CA PRO A 108 -6.75 20.57 42.76
C PRO A 108 -7.62 20.45 44.01
N LYS A 109 -8.94 20.30 43.84
CA LYS A 109 -9.90 20.20 44.96
C LYS A 109 -9.70 18.93 45.80
N GLU A 110 -9.24 17.86 45.16
CA GLU A 110 -9.00 16.56 45.80
C GLU A 110 -7.53 16.39 46.21
N ALA A 111 -6.67 17.39 45.95
CA ALA A 111 -5.22 17.29 46.08
C ALA A 111 -4.65 16.03 45.40
N ARG A 112 -5.19 15.65 44.23
CA ARG A 112 -4.88 14.40 43.52
C ARG A 112 -4.41 14.64 42.08
N ILE A 113 -3.49 13.81 41.60
CA ILE A 113 -3.10 13.74 40.18
C ILE A 113 -3.50 12.36 39.65
N SER A 114 -4.23 12.34 38.54
CA SER A 114 -4.65 11.12 37.84
C SER A 114 -3.72 10.85 36.67
N ILE A 115 -3.26 9.62 36.55
CA ILE A 115 -2.30 9.13 35.55
C ILE A 115 -2.96 7.95 34.85
N ASP A 116 -3.34 8.14 33.59
CA ASP A 116 -4.12 7.18 32.82
C ASP A 116 -3.30 6.67 31.62
N PHE A 117 -2.92 5.40 31.66
CA PHE A 117 -2.23 4.72 30.57
C PHE A 117 -3.18 4.22 29.47
N GLN A 118 -4.45 4.58 29.56
CA GLN A 118 -5.51 4.32 28.58
C GLN A 118 -5.79 2.83 28.40
N LYS A 119 -6.50 2.51 27.32
CA LYS A 119 -6.80 1.15 26.88
C LYS A 119 -5.77 0.71 25.83
N LEU A 120 -5.11 -0.40 26.10
CA LEU A 120 -4.03 -0.94 25.29
C LEU A 120 -4.28 -2.41 24.95
N TRP A 121 -3.75 -2.84 23.83
CA TRP A 121 -3.72 -4.24 23.38
C TRP A 121 -2.28 -4.73 23.29
N LEU A 122 -2.00 -5.86 23.91
CA LEU A 122 -0.73 -6.56 23.76
C LEU A 122 -0.51 -6.93 22.29
N LEU A 123 0.70 -6.64 21.81
CA LEU A 123 1.16 -7.08 20.50
C LEU A 123 1.35 -8.60 20.50
N ASP A 124 1.15 -9.22 19.34
CA ASP A 124 1.51 -10.62 19.17
C ASP A 124 3.03 -10.77 19.40
N LYS A 125 3.45 -11.76 20.20
CA LYS A 125 4.86 -12.05 20.45
C LYS A 125 5.64 -12.30 19.16
N ALA A 126 5.00 -12.80 18.11
CA ALA A 126 5.61 -12.99 16.80
C ALA A 126 5.92 -11.66 16.08
N LEU A 127 5.21 -10.58 16.42
CA LEU A 127 5.38 -9.25 15.85
C LEU A 127 6.32 -8.36 16.67
N VAL A 128 6.62 -8.74 17.92
CA VAL A 128 7.60 -8.04 18.76
C VAL A 128 9.01 -8.40 18.26
N VAL A 129 9.67 -7.45 17.61
CA VAL A 129 11.06 -7.63 17.14
C VAL A 129 11.96 -7.92 18.33
N ASN A 130 12.50 -9.13 18.40
CA ASN A 130 13.39 -9.58 19.47
C ASN A 130 14.77 -8.91 19.35
N ARG A 131 14.85 -7.62 19.71
CA ARG A 131 16.11 -6.90 19.86
C ARG A 131 16.61 -7.09 21.29
N ASN A 132 17.93 -7.02 21.51
CA ASN A 132 18.56 -7.01 22.84
C ASN A 132 18.36 -5.66 23.59
N VAL A 133 17.18 -5.06 23.47
CA VAL A 133 16.84 -3.72 23.98
C VAL A 133 15.48 -3.78 24.66
N GLU A 134 15.18 -2.85 25.58
CA GLU A 134 13.83 -2.68 26.11
C GLU A 134 12.81 -2.53 24.96
N SER A 135 11.69 -3.27 25.02
CA SER A 135 10.74 -3.33 23.91
C SER A 135 9.34 -2.93 24.35
N ILE A 136 8.67 -2.07 23.58
CA ILE A 136 7.25 -1.77 23.76
C ILE A 136 6.42 -2.94 23.22
N ILE A 137 5.55 -3.51 24.06
CA ILE A 137 4.79 -4.72 23.77
C ILE A 137 3.27 -4.50 23.73
N ALA A 138 2.80 -3.26 23.81
CA ALA A 138 1.39 -2.94 23.72
C ALA A 138 1.14 -1.69 22.86
N THR A 139 -0.07 -1.61 22.30
CA THR A 139 -0.48 -0.53 21.39
C THR A 139 -1.88 -0.02 21.75
N PRO A 140 -2.18 1.28 21.57
CA PRO A 140 -3.53 1.81 21.69
C PRO A 140 -4.46 1.44 20.52
N VAL A 141 -3.95 0.75 19.48
CA VAL A 141 -4.72 0.35 18.29
C VAL A 141 -5.00 -1.15 18.32
N PHE A 142 -6.26 -1.55 18.19
CA PHE A 142 -6.62 -2.96 18.12
C PHE A 142 -6.31 -3.57 16.74
N LEU A 143 -5.14 -4.20 16.61
CA LEU A 143 -4.68 -4.81 15.35
C LEU A 143 -5.48 -6.08 14.96
N GLY A 144 -6.02 -6.82 15.94
CA GLY A 144 -6.73 -8.09 15.68
C GLY A 144 -8.02 -7.94 14.87
N ALA A 145 -8.66 -6.76 14.85
CA ALA A 145 -9.80 -6.49 13.98
C ALA A 145 -9.38 -6.44 12.50
N ILE A 146 -8.26 -5.79 12.22
CA ILE A 146 -7.74 -5.57 10.87
C ILE A 146 -7.37 -6.91 10.24
N GLU A 147 -6.68 -7.79 10.98
CA GLU A 147 -6.29 -9.12 10.48
C GLU A 147 -7.49 -10.02 10.20
N LYS A 148 -8.48 -10.04 11.10
CA LYS A 148 -9.72 -10.82 10.89
C LYS A 148 -10.48 -10.34 9.66
N GLU A 149 -10.56 -9.03 9.46
CA GLU A 149 -11.23 -8.44 8.31
C GLU A 149 -10.49 -8.76 7.00
N GLN A 150 -9.15 -8.72 6.99
CA GLN A 150 -8.37 -9.14 5.84
C GLN A 150 -8.55 -10.63 5.49
N ILE A 151 -8.54 -11.51 6.49
CA ILE A 151 -8.76 -12.95 6.27
C ILE A 151 -10.18 -13.20 5.72
N LYS A 152 -11.18 -12.50 6.27
CA LYS A 152 -12.56 -12.57 5.78
C LYS A 152 -12.66 -12.12 4.32
N LEU A 153 -12.09 -10.97 3.98
CA LEU A 153 -12.08 -10.43 2.62
C LEU A 153 -11.34 -11.35 1.63
N ARG A 154 -10.24 -11.99 2.04
CA ARG A 154 -9.54 -12.98 1.20
C ARG A 154 -10.40 -14.20 0.90
N LYS A 155 -11.06 -14.76 1.92
CA LYS A 155 -11.98 -15.90 1.75
C LYS A 155 -13.18 -15.55 0.87
N GLU A 156 -13.75 -14.35 1.03
CA GLU A 156 -14.84 -13.87 0.17
C GLU A 156 -14.37 -13.71 -1.28
N LYS A 157 -13.16 -13.19 -1.51
CA LYS A 157 -12.55 -13.09 -2.83
C LYS A 157 -12.37 -14.47 -3.50
N GLU A 158 -11.83 -15.45 -2.80
CA GLU A 158 -11.65 -16.81 -3.34
C GLU A 158 -12.98 -17.45 -3.74
N LYS A 159 -14.00 -17.37 -2.87
CA LYS A 159 -15.36 -17.86 -3.19
C LYS A 159 -15.96 -17.18 -4.42
N LEU A 160 -15.73 -15.88 -4.57
CA LEU A 160 -16.21 -15.15 -5.74
C LEU A 160 -15.48 -15.60 -7.02
N ILE A 161 -14.17 -15.85 -6.96
CA ILE A 161 -13.39 -16.37 -8.10
C ILE A 161 -13.91 -17.75 -8.52
N GLU A 162 -14.13 -18.66 -7.58
CA GLU A 162 -14.68 -20.00 -7.87
C GLU A 162 -16.06 -19.90 -8.53
N LYS A 163 -16.94 -19.04 -8.00
CA LYS A 163 -18.28 -18.83 -8.56
C LYS A 163 -18.23 -18.24 -9.97
N ILE A 164 -17.29 -17.34 -10.26
CA ILE A 164 -17.09 -16.79 -11.60
C ILE A 164 -16.66 -17.90 -12.57
N ALA A 165 -15.71 -18.74 -12.18
CA ALA A 165 -15.24 -19.84 -13.02
C ALA A 165 -16.36 -20.84 -13.35
N MET A 166 -17.17 -21.23 -12.35
CA MET A 166 -18.35 -22.07 -12.58
C MET A 166 -19.34 -21.44 -13.56
N LEU A 167 -19.71 -20.18 -13.33
CA LEU A 167 -20.67 -19.47 -14.18
C LEU A 167 -20.16 -19.28 -15.62
N GLN A 168 -18.85 -19.12 -15.81
CA GLN A 168 -18.25 -19.05 -17.15
C GLN A 168 -18.39 -20.38 -17.90
N SER A 169 -18.07 -21.49 -17.23
CA SER A 169 -18.18 -22.83 -17.83
C SER A 169 -19.63 -23.19 -18.19
N GLU A 170 -20.56 -22.98 -17.26
CA GLU A 170 -21.99 -23.27 -17.47
C GLU A 170 -22.57 -22.45 -18.63
N ASN A 171 -22.09 -21.22 -18.80
CA ASN A 171 -22.55 -20.32 -19.86
C ASN A 171 -21.96 -20.68 -21.23
N GLU A 172 -20.70 -21.11 -21.31
CA GLU A 172 -20.11 -21.62 -22.55
C GLU A 172 -20.88 -22.84 -23.07
N GLU A 173 -21.23 -23.77 -22.17
CA GLU A 173 -22.03 -24.96 -22.49
C GLU A 173 -23.44 -24.59 -22.97
N THR A 174 -24.12 -23.68 -22.24
CA THR A 174 -25.45 -23.19 -22.60
C THR A 174 -25.45 -22.49 -23.96
N ARG A 175 -24.45 -21.65 -24.24
CA ARG A 175 -24.31 -20.93 -25.50
C ARG A 175 -24.03 -21.86 -26.67
N SER A 176 -23.19 -22.87 -26.47
CA SER A 176 -22.92 -23.92 -27.47
C SER A 176 -24.20 -24.66 -27.84
N THR A 177 -24.98 -25.05 -26.83
CA THR A 177 -26.25 -25.75 -27.00
C THR A 177 -27.27 -24.91 -27.76
N LEU A 178 -27.52 -23.67 -27.32
CA LEU A 178 -28.44 -22.74 -28.00
C LEU A 178 -28.04 -22.48 -29.45
N LYS A 179 -26.74 -22.32 -29.74
CA LYS A 179 -26.24 -22.12 -31.10
C LYS A 179 -26.50 -23.36 -31.97
N GLY A 180 -26.32 -24.55 -31.40
CA GLY A 180 -26.66 -25.82 -32.05
C GLY A 180 -28.15 -25.94 -32.38
N GLU A 181 -29.02 -25.60 -31.42
CA GLU A 181 -30.48 -25.59 -31.62
C GLU A 181 -30.91 -24.59 -32.68
N ILE A 182 -30.40 -23.35 -32.63
CA ILE A 182 -30.68 -22.31 -33.63
C ILE A 182 -30.29 -22.80 -35.04
N ASN A 183 -29.12 -23.42 -35.19
CA ASN A 183 -28.68 -23.96 -36.48
C ASN A 183 -29.62 -25.06 -36.99
N ARG A 184 -30.05 -25.98 -36.11
CA ARG A 184 -31.03 -27.02 -36.48
C ARG A 184 -32.37 -26.42 -36.91
N LEU A 185 -32.87 -25.42 -36.19
CA LEU A 185 -34.11 -24.73 -36.54
C LEU A 185 -33.99 -24.03 -37.91
N TYR A 186 -32.85 -23.42 -38.23
CA TYR A 186 -32.62 -22.82 -39.55
C TYR A 186 -32.64 -23.84 -40.69
N VAL A 187 -32.02 -25.00 -40.50
CA VAL A 187 -32.04 -26.10 -41.49
C VAL A 187 -33.47 -26.58 -41.70
N ASN A 188 -34.20 -26.89 -40.63
CA ASN A 188 -35.59 -27.33 -40.71
C ASN A 188 -36.48 -26.29 -41.42
N LEU A 189 -36.31 -25.00 -41.10
CA LEU A 189 -37.12 -23.92 -41.67
C LEU A 189 -36.83 -23.71 -43.17
N ARG A 190 -35.59 -24.01 -43.61
CA ARG A 190 -35.23 -24.03 -45.03
C ARG A 190 -35.92 -25.19 -45.75
N GLU A 191 -35.83 -26.40 -45.22
CA GLU A 191 -36.48 -27.59 -45.81
C GLU A 191 -38.00 -27.41 -45.88
N LEU A 192 -38.61 -26.90 -44.81
CA LEU A 192 -40.04 -26.62 -44.78
C LEU A 192 -40.45 -25.57 -45.81
N ARG A 193 -39.62 -24.54 -46.03
CA ARG A 193 -39.85 -23.51 -47.06
C ARG A 193 -39.78 -24.11 -48.47
N GLU A 194 -38.79 -24.96 -48.74
CA GLU A 194 -38.64 -25.64 -50.02
C GLU A 194 -39.85 -26.56 -50.29
N ASN A 195 -40.25 -27.37 -49.31
CA ASN A 195 -41.44 -28.24 -49.41
C ASN A 195 -42.75 -27.45 -49.60
N THR A 196 -42.93 -26.36 -48.83
CA THR A 196 -44.13 -25.50 -48.91
C THR A 196 -44.24 -24.86 -50.30
N ASN A 197 -43.12 -24.41 -50.88
CA ASN A 197 -43.09 -23.84 -52.22
C ASN A 197 -43.39 -24.89 -53.30
N ALA A 198 -42.80 -26.09 -53.19
CA ALA A 198 -43.05 -27.19 -54.11
C ALA A 198 -44.54 -27.60 -54.12
N ILE A 199 -45.16 -27.75 -52.95
CA ILE A 199 -46.60 -28.06 -52.84
C ILE A 199 -47.45 -26.93 -53.44
N LYS A 200 -47.10 -25.67 -53.21
CA LYS A 200 -47.80 -24.52 -53.78
C LYS A 200 -47.77 -24.54 -55.31
N GLU A 201 -46.60 -24.80 -55.92
CA GLU A 201 -46.48 -24.92 -57.38
C GLU A 201 -47.32 -26.07 -57.95
N VAL A 202 -47.34 -27.22 -57.27
CA VAL A 202 -48.15 -28.38 -57.67
C VAL A 202 -49.64 -28.06 -57.57
N LEU A 203 -50.07 -27.37 -56.50
CA LEU A 203 -51.44 -26.89 -56.34
C LEU A 203 -51.84 -25.96 -57.49
N GLU A 204 -51.03 -24.95 -57.80
CA GLU A 204 -51.31 -24.00 -58.89
C GLU A 204 -51.43 -24.71 -60.25
N LYS A 205 -50.57 -25.71 -60.53
CA LYS A 205 -50.65 -26.52 -61.76
C LYS A 205 -51.93 -27.35 -61.81
N LYS A 206 -52.28 -28.05 -60.74
CA LYS A 206 -53.49 -28.89 -60.68
C LYS A 206 -54.78 -28.08 -60.71
N GLU A 207 -54.81 -26.90 -60.08
CA GLU A 207 -55.94 -25.98 -60.14
C GLU A 207 -56.16 -25.47 -61.58
N LYS A 208 -55.09 -25.08 -62.29
CA LYS A 208 -55.17 -24.72 -63.71
C LYS A 208 -55.66 -25.86 -64.60
N GLU A 209 -55.20 -27.09 -64.34
CA GLU A 209 -55.66 -28.29 -65.07
C GLU A 209 -57.17 -28.53 -64.85
N ILE A 210 -57.66 -28.43 -63.61
CA ILE A 210 -59.10 -28.56 -63.33
C ILE A 210 -59.90 -27.47 -64.04
N VAL A 211 -59.43 -26.22 -64.06
CA VAL A 211 -60.12 -25.12 -64.76
C VAL A 211 -60.22 -25.44 -66.26
N ALA A 212 -59.13 -25.88 -66.88
CA ALA A 212 -59.12 -26.25 -68.30
C ALA A 212 -60.06 -27.44 -68.60
N LEU A 213 -60.07 -28.46 -67.73
CA LEU A 213 -60.97 -29.61 -67.87
C LEU A 213 -62.44 -29.21 -67.70
N LYS A 214 -62.75 -28.31 -66.75
CA LYS A 214 -64.10 -27.77 -66.54
C LYS A 214 -64.57 -26.94 -67.73
N GLU A 215 -63.70 -26.12 -68.34
CA GLU A 215 -64.02 -25.37 -69.57
C GLU A 215 -64.29 -26.31 -70.75
N ARG A 216 -63.49 -27.37 -70.92
CA ARG A 216 -63.77 -28.41 -71.95
C ARG A 216 -65.12 -29.09 -71.73
N LEU A 217 -65.52 -29.28 -70.47
CA LEU A 217 -66.81 -29.84 -70.08
C LEU A 217 -68.01 -28.89 -70.29
N LYS A 218 -67.77 -27.60 -70.57
CA LYS A 218 -68.82 -26.62 -70.92
C LYS A 218 -69.04 -26.53 -72.44
N ASN A 219 -68.20 -27.15 -73.27
CA ASN A 219 -68.33 -27.09 -74.71
C ASN A 219 -69.50 -27.98 -75.18
N ASN A 220 -70.54 -27.36 -75.77
CA ASN A 220 -71.77 -28.01 -76.20
C ASN A 220 -71.53 -29.18 -77.20
N ASP A 221 -70.51 -29.10 -78.06
CA ASP A 221 -70.20 -30.17 -79.01
C ASP A 221 -69.71 -31.45 -78.31
N VAL A 222 -68.92 -31.30 -77.24
CA VAL A 222 -68.41 -32.42 -76.43
C VAL A 222 -69.53 -33.03 -75.59
N ILE A 223 -70.42 -32.19 -75.04
CA ILE A 223 -71.55 -32.61 -74.21
C ILE A 223 -72.56 -33.44 -75.02
N ASN A 224 -72.86 -33.01 -76.25
CA ASN A 224 -73.95 -33.59 -77.03
C ASN A 224 -73.52 -34.81 -77.86
N ASN A 225 -72.23 -34.94 -78.20
CA ASN A 225 -71.78 -35.97 -79.16
C ASN A 225 -70.80 -37.00 -78.58
N ASN A 226 -70.30 -36.85 -77.34
CA ASN A 226 -69.28 -37.77 -76.80
C ASN A 226 -69.45 -38.07 -75.29
N ALA A 227 -70.45 -38.90 -74.95
CA ALA A 227 -70.82 -39.22 -73.57
C ALA A 227 -69.69 -39.90 -72.76
N GLU A 228 -68.86 -40.74 -73.40
CA GLU A 228 -67.75 -41.42 -72.72
C GLU A 228 -66.63 -40.43 -72.37
N GLU A 229 -66.33 -39.47 -73.26
CA GLU A 229 -65.37 -38.40 -72.98
C GLU A 229 -65.86 -37.53 -71.80
N VAL A 230 -67.15 -37.22 -71.72
CA VAL A 230 -67.73 -36.49 -70.58
C VAL A 230 -67.59 -37.27 -69.27
N ARG A 231 -67.78 -38.60 -69.30
CA ARG A 231 -67.64 -39.48 -68.12
C ARG A 231 -66.19 -39.50 -67.62
N GLU A 232 -65.23 -39.70 -68.51
CA GLU A 232 -63.79 -39.69 -68.22
C GLU A 232 -63.33 -38.33 -67.67
N LEU A 233 -63.78 -37.22 -68.28
CA LEU A 233 -63.46 -35.87 -67.80
C LEU A 233 -64.02 -35.63 -66.38
N ARG A 234 -65.24 -36.09 -66.07
CA ARG A 234 -65.83 -35.98 -64.72
C ARG A 234 -65.06 -36.80 -63.69
N LEU A 235 -64.66 -38.03 -64.03
CA LEU A 235 -63.84 -38.87 -63.15
C LEU A 235 -62.48 -38.22 -62.88
N LYS A 236 -61.82 -37.68 -63.92
CA LYS A 236 -60.55 -36.97 -63.78
C LYS A 236 -60.66 -35.70 -62.94
N ILE A 237 -61.71 -34.90 -63.12
CA ILE A 237 -61.97 -33.71 -62.29
C ILE A 237 -62.20 -34.10 -60.83
N LYS A 238 -62.96 -35.17 -60.56
CA LYS A 238 -63.21 -35.66 -59.20
C LYS A 238 -61.90 -36.08 -58.52
N ALA A 239 -61.10 -36.92 -59.18
CA ALA A 239 -59.81 -37.37 -58.66
C ALA A 239 -58.84 -36.21 -58.41
N LEU A 240 -58.77 -35.24 -59.34
CA LEU A 240 -57.93 -34.04 -59.15
C LEU A 240 -58.43 -33.15 -58.00
N THR A 241 -59.74 -33.03 -57.81
CA THR A 241 -60.33 -32.24 -56.71
C THR A 241 -60.00 -32.86 -55.36
N GLU A 242 -60.13 -34.19 -55.23
CA GLU A 242 -59.75 -34.92 -54.01
C GLU A 242 -58.24 -34.78 -53.71
N ALA A 243 -57.39 -34.88 -54.74
CA ALA A 243 -55.95 -34.67 -54.59
C ALA A 243 -55.59 -33.24 -54.14
N ILE A 244 -56.28 -32.22 -54.65
CA ILE A 244 -56.07 -30.82 -54.24
C ILE A 244 -56.46 -30.61 -52.77
N GLU A 245 -57.57 -31.21 -52.31
CA GLU A 245 -57.99 -31.10 -50.92
C GLU A 245 -56.97 -31.72 -49.95
N ILE A 246 -56.37 -32.86 -50.31
CA ILE A 246 -55.29 -33.49 -49.54
C ILE A 246 -54.07 -32.56 -49.47
N LEU A 247 -53.62 -32.04 -50.62
CA LEU A 247 -52.46 -31.14 -50.70
C LEU A 247 -52.71 -29.81 -49.97
N LYS A 248 -53.94 -29.28 -49.96
CA LYS A 248 -54.31 -28.09 -49.19
C LYS A 248 -54.21 -28.31 -47.68
N LYS A 249 -54.64 -29.48 -47.20
CA LYS A 249 -54.49 -29.84 -45.77
C LYS A 249 -53.03 -29.96 -45.37
N GLU A 250 -52.22 -30.62 -46.20
CA GLU A 250 -50.78 -30.76 -45.96
C GLU A 250 -50.06 -29.40 -45.98
N TYR A 251 -50.37 -28.54 -46.96
CA TYR A 251 -49.87 -27.17 -47.01
C TYR A 251 -50.25 -26.35 -45.76
N PHE A 252 -51.50 -26.47 -45.30
CA PHE A 252 -51.95 -25.79 -44.09
C PHE A 252 -51.22 -26.27 -42.83
N PHE A 253 -50.99 -27.58 -42.71
CA PHE A 253 -50.23 -28.15 -41.60
C PHE A 253 -48.78 -27.66 -41.58
N LEU A 254 -48.08 -27.77 -42.70
CA LEU A 254 -46.69 -27.29 -42.84
C LEU A 254 -46.59 -25.78 -42.58
N LYS A 255 -47.56 -24.99 -43.04
CA LYS A 255 -47.58 -23.55 -42.75
C LYS A 255 -47.71 -23.25 -41.26
N LYS A 256 -48.52 -24.03 -40.53
CA LYS A 256 -48.70 -23.88 -39.07
C LYS A 256 -47.44 -24.31 -38.31
N GLU A 257 -46.83 -25.41 -38.72
CA GLU A 257 -45.55 -25.88 -38.17
C GLU A 257 -44.44 -24.85 -38.37
N LYS A 258 -44.36 -24.25 -39.57
CA LYS A 258 -43.46 -23.13 -39.86
C LYS A 258 -43.60 -21.98 -38.86
N GLN A 259 -44.84 -21.53 -38.61
CA GLN A 259 -45.10 -20.42 -37.70
C GLN A 259 -44.68 -20.74 -36.26
N GLN A 260 -44.86 -21.99 -35.82
CA GLN A 260 -44.41 -22.42 -34.50
C GLN A 260 -42.88 -22.39 -34.39
N ILE A 261 -42.18 -22.91 -35.40
CA ILE A 261 -40.71 -22.88 -35.46
C ILE A 261 -40.19 -21.44 -35.49
N GLU A 262 -40.84 -20.54 -36.24
CA GLU A 262 -40.49 -19.11 -36.29
C GLU A 262 -40.62 -18.45 -34.90
N ALA A 263 -41.70 -18.72 -34.17
CA ALA A 263 -41.89 -18.19 -32.81
C ALA A 263 -40.86 -18.75 -31.81
N THR A 264 -40.52 -20.04 -31.91
CA THR A 264 -39.48 -20.66 -31.07
C THR A 264 -38.10 -20.06 -31.37
N LEU A 265 -37.79 -19.82 -32.64
CA LEU A 265 -36.53 -19.21 -33.07
C LEU A 265 -36.39 -17.77 -32.54
N GLU A 266 -37.45 -16.97 -32.64
CA GLU A 266 -37.47 -15.60 -32.13
C GLU A 266 -37.25 -15.56 -30.61
N LYS A 267 -37.91 -16.47 -29.86
CA LYS A 267 -37.70 -16.60 -28.42
C LYS A 267 -36.25 -16.94 -28.09
N ALA A 268 -35.67 -17.95 -28.75
CA ALA A 268 -34.30 -18.36 -28.52
C ALA A 268 -33.28 -17.25 -28.84
N GLN A 269 -33.54 -16.43 -29.88
CA GLN A 269 -32.73 -15.27 -30.21
C GLN A 269 -32.81 -14.17 -29.14
N ASN A 270 -34.00 -13.89 -28.63
CA ASN A 270 -34.19 -12.92 -27.55
C ASN A 270 -33.50 -13.36 -26.25
N ASP A 271 -33.62 -14.63 -25.88
CA ASP A 271 -32.94 -15.20 -24.70
C ASP A 271 -31.41 -15.07 -24.84
N LEU A 272 -30.86 -15.31 -26.03
CA LEU A 272 -29.43 -15.12 -26.31
C LEU A 272 -28.98 -13.65 -26.13
N ILE A 273 -29.78 -12.69 -26.60
CA ILE A 273 -29.49 -11.25 -26.47
C ILE A 273 -29.53 -10.80 -25.01
N VAL A 274 -30.54 -11.24 -24.25
CA VAL A 274 -30.69 -10.91 -22.82
C VAL A 274 -29.51 -11.48 -22.02
N ASN A 275 -29.11 -12.72 -22.31
CA ASN A 275 -27.95 -13.34 -21.69
C ASN A 275 -26.67 -12.56 -22.01
N GLN A 276 -26.45 -12.17 -23.27
CA GLN A 276 -25.29 -11.36 -23.65
C GLN A 276 -25.25 -10.01 -22.93
N THR A 277 -26.40 -9.32 -22.85
CA THR A 277 -26.50 -8.02 -22.16
C THR A 277 -26.17 -8.14 -20.66
N THR A 278 -26.57 -9.25 -20.04
CA THR A 278 -26.29 -9.52 -18.62
C THR A 278 -24.80 -9.77 -18.40
N ILE A 279 -24.13 -10.47 -19.31
CA ILE A 279 -22.67 -10.67 -19.28
C ILE A 279 -21.93 -9.33 -19.35
N ASP A 280 -22.31 -8.45 -20.28
CA ASP A 280 -21.63 -7.17 -20.47
C ASP A 280 -21.71 -6.31 -19.20
N LYS A 281 -22.84 -6.35 -18.48
CA LYS A 281 -23.01 -5.71 -17.17
C LYS A 281 -22.08 -6.30 -16.11
N LEU A 282 -22.02 -7.63 -16.00
CA LEU A 282 -21.16 -8.32 -15.02
C LEU A 282 -19.67 -8.07 -15.31
N VAL A 283 -19.26 -8.07 -16.58
CA VAL A 283 -17.88 -7.75 -17.00
C VAL A 283 -17.52 -6.31 -16.63
N THR A 284 -18.45 -5.37 -16.78
CA THR A 284 -18.26 -3.97 -16.39
C THR A 284 -18.04 -3.85 -14.88
N GLN A 285 -18.90 -4.47 -14.07
CA GLN A 285 -18.75 -4.49 -12.60
C GLN A 285 -17.43 -5.14 -12.16
N LEU A 286 -16.98 -6.20 -12.85
CA LEU A 286 -15.69 -6.82 -12.57
C LEU A 286 -14.52 -5.87 -12.81
N LYS A 287 -14.55 -5.11 -13.92
CA LYS A 287 -13.50 -4.12 -14.22
C LYS A 287 -13.45 -3.02 -13.16
N GLU A 288 -14.61 -2.53 -12.71
CA GLU A 288 -14.70 -1.53 -11.64
C GLU A 288 -14.11 -2.05 -10.32
N MET A 289 -14.46 -3.28 -9.91
CA MET A 289 -13.90 -3.90 -8.72
C MET A 289 -12.38 -4.14 -8.83
N GLN A 290 -11.88 -4.52 -10.01
CA GLN A 290 -10.45 -4.68 -10.26
C GLN A 290 -9.70 -3.35 -10.15
N ALA A 291 -10.26 -2.26 -10.67
CA ALA A 291 -9.70 -0.92 -10.53
C ALA A 291 -9.63 -0.49 -9.06
N SER A 292 -10.72 -0.63 -8.31
CA SER A 292 -10.76 -0.31 -6.88
C SER A 292 -9.73 -1.12 -6.06
N ASN A 293 -9.55 -2.41 -6.36
CA ASN A 293 -8.51 -3.23 -5.73
C ASN A 293 -7.10 -2.77 -6.08
N LYS A 294 -6.87 -2.33 -7.33
CA LYS A 294 -5.58 -1.76 -7.73
C LYS A 294 -5.28 -0.51 -6.93
N ASP A 295 -6.26 0.38 -6.76
CA ASP A 295 -6.09 1.64 -6.00
C ASP A 295 -5.79 1.37 -4.53
N LYS A 296 -6.56 0.49 -3.87
CA LYS A 296 -6.29 0.07 -2.49
C LYS A 296 -4.90 -0.55 -2.31
N ASN A 297 -4.43 -1.32 -3.28
CA ASN A 297 -3.07 -1.88 -3.25
C ASN A 297 -1.99 -0.80 -3.38
N HIS A 298 -2.21 0.26 -4.15
CA HIS A 298 -1.30 1.39 -4.20
C HIS A 298 -1.26 2.13 -2.86
N GLU A 299 -2.41 2.30 -2.22
CA GLU A 299 -2.51 2.91 -0.89
C GLU A 299 -1.74 2.10 0.17
N ILE A 300 -1.91 0.78 0.20
CA ILE A 300 -1.15 -0.12 1.09
C ILE A 300 0.36 0.03 0.86
N LYS A 301 0.81 0.06 -0.40
CA LYS A 301 2.24 0.25 -0.72
C LYS A 301 2.78 1.58 -0.21
N ARG A 302 2.00 2.66 -0.34
CA ARG A 302 2.37 3.98 0.19
C ARG A 302 2.49 3.94 1.71
N LEU A 303 1.51 3.36 2.40
CA LEU A 303 1.53 3.23 3.86
C LEU A 303 2.73 2.40 4.34
N LEU A 304 3.05 1.29 3.66
CA LEU A 304 4.23 0.48 3.99
C LEU A 304 5.56 1.25 3.80
N ALA A 305 5.67 2.08 2.77
CA ALA A 305 6.82 2.94 2.59
C ALA A 305 6.96 3.95 3.76
N THR A 306 5.85 4.60 4.15
CA THR A 306 5.85 5.53 5.29
C THR A 306 6.24 4.83 6.60
N VAL A 307 5.78 3.61 6.83
CA VAL A 307 6.18 2.82 8.02
C VAL A 307 7.68 2.53 7.99
N LYS A 308 8.22 2.14 6.84
CA LYS A 308 9.65 1.86 6.68
C LYS A 308 10.51 3.10 6.93
N ASP A 309 10.11 4.27 6.44
CA ASP A 309 10.83 5.53 6.68
C ASP A 309 10.82 5.88 8.17
N LYS A 310 9.65 5.75 8.83
CA LYS A 310 9.55 5.98 10.28
C LYS A 310 10.40 5.02 11.11
N ASP A 311 10.49 3.75 10.70
CA ASP A 311 11.38 2.78 11.33
C ASP A 311 12.86 3.17 11.21
N GLN A 312 13.24 3.82 10.11
CA GLN A 312 14.59 4.32 9.92
C GLN A 312 14.86 5.54 10.78
N ASP A 313 13.92 6.51 10.82
CA ASP A 313 13.99 7.66 11.72
C ASP A 313 14.17 7.22 13.17
N LEU A 314 13.44 6.18 13.58
CA LEU A 314 13.48 5.65 14.94
C LEU A 314 14.85 5.05 15.28
N LYS A 315 15.49 4.33 14.35
CA LYS A 315 16.88 3.84 14.51
C LYS A 315 17.89 4.97 14.63
N ASP A 316 17.74 6.02 13.83
CA ASP A 316 18.64 7.17 13.88
C ASP A 316 18.49 7.93 15.20
N LEU A 317 17.25 8.02 15.72
CA LEU A 317 16.97 8.58 17.03
C LEU A 317 17.57 7.73 18.17
N GLU A 318 17.44 6.41 18.10
CA GLU A 318 18.06 5.46 19.04
C GLU A 318 19.59 5.66 19.08
N LYS A 319 20.23 5.81 17.92
CA LYS A 319 21.68 6.05 17.83
C LYS A 319 22.09 7.38 18.50
N ARG A 320 21.36 8.47 18.22
CA ARG A 320 21.61 9.77 18.86
C ARG A 320 21.40 9.72 20.37
N LEU A 321 20.38 9.00 20.84
CA LEU A 321 20.13 8.82 22.26
C LEU A 321 21.30 8.10 22.95
N GLU A 322 21.86 7.09 22.30
CA GLU A 322 23.02 6.35 22.82
C GLU A 322 24.29 7.23 22.85
N GLU A 323 24.50 8.04 21.81
CA GLU A 323 25.58 9.05 21.80
C GLU A 323 25.44 10.01 22.99
N VAL A 324 24.24 10.56 23.22
CA VAL A 324 23.93 11.46 24.33
C VAL A 324 24.16 10.80 25.69
N LYS A 325 23.67 9.56 25.90
CA LYS A 325 23.90 8.80 27.15
C LYS A 325 25.40 8.62 27.44
N SER A 326 26.20 8.39 26.40
CA SER A 326 27.65 8.25 26.55
C SER A 326 28.35 9.52 27.07
N TYR A 327 27.74 10.70 26.93
CA TYR A 327 28.26 11.95 27.51
C TYR A 327 27.90 12.11 28.99
N ILE A 328 26.86 11.42 29.47
CA ILE A 328 26.34 11.53 30.85
C ILE A 328 27.00 10.48 31.77
N ASP A 329 27.29 9.27 31.27
CA ASP A 329 27.88 8.17 32.06
C ASP A 329 29.40 8.28 32.33
N ALA A 330 30.05 9.38 31.95
CA ALA A 330 31.46 9.58 32.31
C ALA A 330 31.59 9.78 33.83
N GLU A 331 32.22 8.82 34.53
CA GLU A 331 32.50 8.80 35.98
C GLU A 331 33.20 10.07 36.53
N HIS A 332 33.61 10.97 35.66
CA HIS A 332 34.26 12.24 35.97
C HIS A 332 33.54 13.38 35.21
N PRO A 333 32.60 14.11 35.85
CA PRO A 333 31.78 15.14 35.19
C PRO A 333 32.58 16.27 34.52
N ASN A 334 33.87 16.39 34.83
CA ASN A 334 34.78 17.41 34.27
C ASN A 334 35.87 16.82 33.36
N LYS A 335 35.80 15.53 32.99
CA LYS A 335 36.83 14.86 32.16
C LYS A 335 36.21 14.04 31.04
N LEU A 336 36.70 14.27 29.83
CA LEU A 336 36.23 13.64 28.60
C LEU A 336 37.35 12.81 27.97
N ALA A 337 37.01 11.68 27.35
CA ALA A 337 38.00 10.92 26.58
C ALA A 337 38.58 11.77 25.45
N ALA A 338 39.90 11.72 25.23
CA ALA A 338 40.59 12.52 24.22
C ALA A 338 39.98 12.34 22.81
N LYS A 339 39.56 11.11 22.48
CA LYS A 339 38.86 10.79 21.22
C LYS A 339 37.55 11.56 21.03
N LYS A 340 36.81 11.81 22.12
CA LYS A 340 35.53 12.55 22.10
C LYS A 340 35.76 14.04 21.95
N VAL A 341 36.74 14.60 22.67
CA VAL A 341 37.13 16.01 22.54
C VAL A 341 37.58 16.29 21.10
N TYR A 342 38.43 15.42 20.54
CA TYR A 342 38.86 15.51 19.15
C TYR A 342 37.69 15.44 18.17
N HIS A 343 36.78 14.46 18.31
CA HIS A 343 35.61 14.34 17.43
C HIS A 343 34.66 15.54 17.50
N SER A 344 34.42 16.10 18.70
CA SER A 344 33.58 17.30 18.86
C SER A 344 34.17 18.49 18.11
N ILE A 345 35.48 18.74 18.29
CA ILE A 345 36.19 19.82 17.58
C ILE A 345 36.13 19.60 16.07
N MET A 346 36.37 18.37 15.58
CA MET A 346 36.26 18.06 14.14
C MET A 346 34.83 18.26 13.62
N SER A 347 33.81 17.89 14.40
CA SER A 347 32.41 18.03 14.03
C SER A 347 32.00 19.49 13.88
N ASP A 348 32.35 20.34 14.86
CA ASP A 348 32.05 21.78 14.81
C ASP A 348 32.76 22.45 13.63
N ILE A 349 34.00 22.05 13.36
CA ILE A 349 34.76 22.51 12.19
C ILE A 349 34.11 22.07 10.88
N ALA A 350 33.62 20.82 10.79
CA ALA A 350 32.93 20.33 9.60
C ALA A 350 31.58 21.05 9.36
N ILE A 351 30.85 21.38 10.44
CA ILE A 351 29.63 22.19 10.37
C ILE A 351 29.97 23.59 9.86
N ALA A 352 30.98 24.24 10.46
CA ALA A 352 31.44 25.57 10.05
C ALA A 352 31.90 25.59 8.57
N ASP A 353 32.67 24.59 8.14
CA ASP A 353 33.10 24.46 6.74
C ASP A 353 31.90 24.28 5.78
N LYS A 354 30.90 23.48 6.17
CA LYS A 354 29.67 23.30 5.41
C LYS A 354 28.84 24.60 5.31
N GLU A 355 28.70 25.36 6.39
CA GLU A 355 28.03 26.66 6.39
C GLU A 355 28.79 27.69 5.53
N MET A 356 30.12 27.62 5.52
CA MET A 356 30.98 28.47 4.70
C MET A 356 31.05 28.06 3.22
N SER A 357 30.40 26.97 2.80
CA SER A 357 30.40 26.50 1.40
C SER A 357 29.90 27.52 0.37
N THR A 358 29.06 28.47 0.79
CA THR A 358 28.54 29.57 -0.06
C THR A 358 29.23 30.91 0.20
N SER A 359 30.17 30.95 1.16
CA SER A 359 30.92 32.15 1.51
C SER A 359 32.05 32.43 0.52
N ARG A 360 32.45 33.70 0.41
CA ARG A 360 33.67 34.10 -0.32
C ARG A 360 34.96 33.77 0.44
N PHE A 361 34.85 33.34 1.70
CA PHE A 361 35.96 32.93 2.55
C PHE A 361 35.93 31.41 2.75
N LYS A 362 37.11 30.78 2.84
CA LYS A 362 37.25 29.35 3.12
C LYS A 362 37.93 29.14 4.47
N LEU A 363 37.53 28.09 5.17
CA LEU A 363 38.20 27.64 6.39
C LEU A 363 39.50 26.92 5.98
N ALA A 364 40.65 27.36 6.49
CA ALA A 364 41.94 26.75 6.18
C ALA A 364 42.91 26.87 7.37
N ASN A 365 43.75 25.85 7.56
CA ASN A 365 44.84 25.80 8.55
C ASN A 365 44.42 26.24 9.96
N ILE A 366 43.63 25.40 10.63
CA ILE A 366 43.10 25.70 11.95
C ILE A 366 44.09 25.19 13.00
N SER A 367 44.67 26.10 13.78
CA SER A 367 45.54 25.77 14.92
C SER A 367 44.82 26.14 16.21
N MET A 368 44.76 25.22 17.17
CA MET A 368 44.15 25.44 18.47
C MET A 368 45.10 25.04 19.59
N ASN A 369 45.17 25.88 20.63
CA ASN A 369 45.87 25.58 21.88
C ASN A 369 44.84 25.30 22.97
N LEU A 370 44.84 24.07 23.46
CA LEU A 370 43.92 23.62 24.51
C LEU A 370 44.69 23.42 25.82
N LYS A 371 44.23 24.08 26.88
CA LYS A 371 44.72 23.83 28.24
C LYS A 371 43.85 22.79 28.91
N ALA A 372 44.43 21.64 29.22
CA ALA A 372 43.73 20.54 29.86
C ALA A 372 44.62 19.82 30.87
N THR A 373 43.98 19.19 31.86
CA THR A 373 44.65 18.16 32.66
C THR A 373 44.62 16.85 31.88
N ILE A 374 45.73 16.11 31.86
CA ILE A 374 45.86 14.84 31.12
C ILE A 374 46.01 13.72 32.13
N GLU A 375 45.20 12.67 31.97
CA GLU A 375 45.35 11.45 32.75
C GLU A 375 45.05 10.20 31.92
N LYS A 376 45.43 9.04 32.45
CA LYS A 376 45.18 7.74 31.82
C LYS A 376 43.96 7.08 32.47
N GLY A 377 42.88 6.98 31.71
CA GLY A 377 41.66 6.30 32.10
C GLY A 377 41.54 4.86 31.55
N PRO A 378 40.42 4.17 31.82
CA PRO A 378 40.22 2.76 31.44
C PRO A 378 40.26 2.52 29.92
N GLU A 379 39.80 3.49 29.12
CA GLU A 379 39.79 3.40 27.65
C GLU A 379 40.87 4.26 26.98
N GLY A 380 41.87 4.74 27.73
CA GLY A 380 42.98 5.55 27.19
C GLY A 380 43.04 6.96 27.77
N THR A 381 43.51 7.92 26.99
CA THR A 381 43.76 9.30 27.47
C THR A 381 42.45 10.04 27.76
N MET A 382 42.36 10.63 28.95
CA MET A 382 41.27 11.49 29.38
C MET A 382 41.79 12.94 29.50
N LEU A 383 40.97 13.89 29.04
CA LEU A 383 41.22 15.33 29.10
C LEU A 383 40.23 15.97 30.06
N GLY A 384 40.75 16.56 31.13
CA GLY A 384 39.97 17.42 32.02
C GLY A 384 40.01 18.86 31.53
N LEU A 385 38.92 19.30 30.87
CA LEU A 385 38.79 20.67 30.40
C LEU A 385 38.54 21.57 31.61
N LEU A 386 39.38 22.59 31.76
CA LEU A 386 39.31 23.53 32.87
C LEU A 386 38.48 24.74 32.44
N ASP A 387 37.53 25.16 33.26
CA ASP A 387 36.94 26.48 33.08
C ASP A 387 37.98 27.57 33.45
N PHE A 388 37.74 28.79 32.96
CA PHE A 388 38.68 29.90 33.11
C PHE A 388 38.92 30.31 34.58
N GLU A 389 37.95 30.10 35.46
CA GLU A 389 38.09 30.45 36.89
C GLU A 389 38.87 29.38 37.66
N ALA A 390 38.60 28.10 37.40
CA ALA A 390 39.31 26.96 37.96
C ALA A 390 40.77 26.94 37.53
N ALA A 391 41.07 27.28 36.26
CA ALA A 391 42.42 27.32 35.72
C ALA A 391 43.36 28.31 36.44
N LYS A 392 42.83 29.37 37.08
CA LYS A 392 43.63 30.36 37.85
C LYS A 392 44.23 29.79 39.13
N GLN A 393 43.65 28.73 39.69
CA GLN A 393 44.04 28.17 40.99
C GLN A 393 44.93 26.91 40.88
N ILE A 394 45.25 26.46 39.67
CA ILE A 394 45.99 25.22 39.44
C ILE A 394 47.47 25.54 39.20
N ASN A 395 48.36 24.76 39.82
CA ASN A 395 49.79 24.87 39.59
C ASN A 395 50.08 24.65 38.08
N GLY A 396 50.80 25.57 37.44
CA GLY A 396 51.06 25.54 36.00
C GLY A 396 51.78 24.27 35.52
N ALA A 397 52.45 23.54 36.42
CA ALA A 397 53.07 22.26 36.13
C ALA A 397 52.09 21.07 35.99
N ALA A 398 50.83 21.22 36.42
CA ALA A 398 49.80 20.17 36.38
C ALA A 398 48.86 20.27 35.17
N VAL A 399 49.00 21.32 34.36
CA VAL A 399 48.18 21.57 33.16
C VAL A 399 49.08 21.39 31.95
N SER A 400 48.61 20.65 30.95
CA SER A 400 49.32 20.46 29.69
C SER A 400 48.75 21.39 28.62
N ASP A 401 49.65 22.01 27.85
CA ASP A 401 49.30 22.71 26.62
C ASP A 401 49.26 21.68 25.47
N ILE A 402 48.08 21.53 24.86
CA ILE A 402 47.87 20.63 23.73
C ILE A 402 47.73 21.48 22.47
N HIS A 403 48.68 21.33 21.56
CA HIS A 403 48.63 21.96 20.24
C HIS A 403 47.95 21.01 19.24
N ILE A 404 46.90 21.50 18.58
CA ILE A 404 46.15 20.74 17.57
C ILE A 404 46.17 21.53 16.27
N ASP A 405 46.86 20.99 15.27
CA ASP A 405 46.86 21.48 13.90
C ASP A 405 45.91 20.65 13.05
N ILE A 406 44.93 21.32 12.46
CA ILE A 406 43.89 20.69 11.66
C ILE A 406 44.03 21.24 10.25
N ILE A 407 44.45 20.36 9.35
CA ILE A 407 44.59 20.64 7.93
C ILE A 407 43.40 19.94 7.25
N PRO A 408 42.39 20.70 6.76
CA PRO A 408 41.27 20.12 6.03
C PRO A 408 41.83 19.40 4.81
N ASN A 409 41.53 18.11 4.69
CA ASN A 409 41.81 17.40 3.45
C ASN A 409 40.89 18.02 2.39
N GLN A 410 41.45 18.60 1.32
CA GLN A 410 40.65 19.09 0.20
C GLN A 410 40.12 17.88 -0.60
N THR A 411 39.28 17.05 0.02
CA THR A 411 38.37 16.21 -0.73
C THR A 411 37.38 17.15 -1.38
N THR A 412 37.52 17.29 -2.69
CA THR A 412 36.59 17.96 -3.60
C THR A 412 35.18 17.84 -3.07
N THR A 413 34.64 18.98 -2.63
CA THR A 413 33.22 19.14 -2.35
C THR A 413 32.49 18.61 -3.57
N ALA A 414 31.85 17.44 -3.42
CA ALA A 414 30.88 16.98 -4.38
C ALA A 414 29.78 18.04 -4.38
N LYS A 415 29.87 18.99 -5.31
CA LYS A 415 28.69 19.71 -5.76
C LYS A 415 27.69 18.62 -6.09
N THR A 416 26.52 18.65 -5.46
CA THR A 416 25.36 17.89 -5.93
C THR A 416 24.97 18.48 -7.29
N ASN A 417 25.73 18.10 -8.31
CA ASN A 417 25.41 18.43 -9.68
C ASN A 417 24.25 17.51 -10.06
N THR A 418 23.16 18.11 -10.50
CA THR A 418 22.03 17.38 -11.06
C THR A 418 22.19 17.29 -12.57
N ILE A 419 21.69 16.20 -13.15
CA ILE A 419 21.79 15.96 -14.59
C ILE A 419 21.05 17.09 -15.33
N PRO A 420 21.70 17.77 -16.28
CA PRO A 420 21.06 18.84 -17.05
C PRO A 420 19.97 18.27 -17.97
N ASN A 421 18.95 19.09 -18.25
CA ASN A 421 17.96 18.76 -19.27
C ASN A 421 18.53 19.05 -20.66
N ILE A 422 18.66 18.00 -21.47
CA ILE A 422 19.26 18.04 -22.81
C ILE A 422 18.27 17.71 -23.92
N ILE A 423 16.99 17.53 -23.59
CA ILE A 423 15.92 17.27 -24.56
C ILE A 423 15.78 18.47 -25.52
N GLY A 424 15.71 18.18 -26.83
CA GLY A 424 15.63 19.19 -27.89
C GLY A 424 16.97 19.79 -28.33
N LEU A 425 18.08 19.45 -27.66
CA LEU A 425 19.41 19.88 -28.09
C LEU A 425 19.96 18.99 -29.21
N THR A 426 20.78 19.56 -30.08
CA THR A 426 21.55 18.81 -31.07
C THR A 426 22.68 18.04 -30.40
N GLU A 427 23.15 16.95 -31.01
CA GLU A 427 24.22 16.13 -30.43
C GLU A 427 25.48 16.94 -30.05
N THR A 428 25.88 17.91 -30.89
CA THR A 428 27.02 18.79 -30.59
C THR A 428 26.78 19.66 -29.36
N ALA A 429 25.57 20.20 -29.19
CA ALA A 429 25.21 21.00 -28.03
C ALA A 429 25.12 20.13 -26.76
N THR A 430 24.52 18.95 -26.86
CA THR A 430 24.44 17.96 -25.78
C THR A 430 25.83 17.54 -25.31
N ARG A 431 26.75 17.25 -26.24
CA ARG A 431 28.13 16.88 -25.93
C ARG A 431 28.85 17.98 -25.16
N LYS A 432 28.76 19.23 -25.62
CA LYS A 432 29.34 20.39 -24.92
C LYS A 432 28.75 20.55 -23.51
N MET A 433 27.43 20.41 -23.37
CA MET A 433 26.73 20.55 -22.11
C MET A 433 27.10 19.43 -21.12
N LEU A 434 27.11 18.17 -21.54
CA LEU A 434 27.49 17.07 -20.64
C LEU A 434 28.98 17.16 -20.24
N THR A 435 29.87 17.51 -21.16
CA THR A 435 31.30 17.71 -20.85
C THR A 435 31.52 18.85 -19.85
N SER A 436 30.76 19.95 -19.91
CA SER A 436 30.90 21.03 -18.92
C SER A 436 30.42 20.64 -17.51
N TYR A 437 29.64 19.56 -17.41
CA TYR A 437 29.17 18.97 -16.15
C TYR A 437 30.02 17.75 -15.71
N GLY A 438 31.06 17.39 -16.47
CA GLY A 438 31.90 16.23 -16.19
C GLY A 438 31.24 14.88 -16.50
N LEU A 439 30.17 14.87 -17.31
CA LEU A 439 29.41 13.68 -17.70
C LEU A 439 29.88 13.10 -19.04
N LYS A 440 29.75 11.78 -19.21
CA LYS A 440 30.01 11.08 -20.48
C LYS A 440 28.73 10.94 -21.28
N LEU A 441 28.83 11.18 -22.59
CA LEU A 441 27.70 11.05 -23.52
C LEU A 441 27.76 9.68 -24.22
N GLU A 442 26.74 8.85 -24.01
CA GLU A 442 26.45 7.68 -24.85
C GLU A 442 25.35 8.04 -25.85
N VAL A 443 25.65 7.90 -27.14
CA VAL A 443 24.76 8.32 -28.24
C VAL A 443 24.03 7.11 -28.81
N VAL A 444 22.70 7.17 -28.82
CA VAL A 444 21.83 6.20 -29.49
C VAL A 444 20.99 6.93 -30.52
N TYR A 445 20.83 6.36 -31.72
CA TYR A 445 19.96 6.92 -32.75
C TYR A 445 18.70 6.09 -32.91
N GLN A 446 17.55 6.75 -32.89
CA GLN A 446 16.27 6.10 -33.14
C GLN A 446 15.65 6.61 -34.45
N PRO A 447 15.47 5.72 -35.45
CA PRO A 447 14.72 6.05 -36.65
C PRO A 447 13.27 6.42 -36.31
N THR A 448 12.77 7.53 -36.82
CA THR A 448 11.39 7.99 -36.58
C THR A 448 10.79 8.64 -37.81
N ASN A 449 9.45 8.52 -37.95
CA ASN A 449 8.62 9.22 -38.94
C ASN A 449 7.67 10.23 -38.29
N ASP A 450 7.85 10.53 -37.00
CA ASP A 450 7.00 11.47 -36.27
C ASP A 450 7.32 12.91 -36.69
N PRO A 451 6.36 13.65 -37.30
CA PRO A 451 6.57 15.03 -37.74
C PRO A 451 6.79 16.02 -36.58
N LYS A 452 6.56 15.62 -35.33
CA LYS A 452 6.81 16.45 -34.14
C LYS A 452 8.26 16.40 -33.65
N LEU A 453 9.06 15.46 -34.15
CA LEU A 453 10.46 15.29 -33.75
C LEU A 453 11.38 15.89 -34.80
N ILE A 454 12.29 16.75 -34.36
CA ILE A 454 13.29 17.38 -35.24
C ILE A 454 14.48 16.44 -35.37
N GLU A 455 14.88 16.17 -36.61
CA GLU A 455 16.03 15.31 -36.91
C GLU A 455 17.31 15.82 -36.23
N GLY A 456 18.07 14.90 -35.63
CA GLY A 456 19.32 15.21 -34.94
C GLY A 456 19.17 15.82 -33.55
N GLN A 457 17.95 15.98 -33.02
CA GLN A 457 17.72 16.42 -31.65
C GLN A 457 17.51 15.26 -30.67
N ALA A 458 17.92 15.48 -29.42
CA ALA A 458 17.71 14.55 -28.32
C ALA A 458 16.22 14.45 -27.99
N ILE A 459 15.67 13.24 -28.06
CA ILE A 459 14.26 12.94 -27.77
C ILE A 459 14.09 12.26 -26.43
N ARG A 460 15.13 11.59 -25.92
CA ARG A 460 15.16 10.98 -24.59
C ARG A 460 16.55 11.05 -24.00
N GLN A 461 16.61 11.14 -22.66
CA GLN A 461 17.83 11.00 -21.88
C GLN A 461 17.61 10.01 -20.74
N SER A 462 18.66 9.33 -20.31
CA SER A 462 18.69 8.52 -19.10
C SER A 462 20.08 8.62 -18.46
N PRO A 463 20.20 8.97 -17.17
CA PRO A 463 19.10 9.25 -16.23
C PRO A 463 18.33 10.56 -16.50
N GLU A 464 17.16 10.71 -15.87
CA GLU A 464 16.29 11.88 -16.05
C GLU A 464 16.93 13.17 -15.51
N ALA A 465 16.57 14.31 -16.11
CA ALA A 465 17.03 15.61 -15.64
C ALA A 465 16.66 15.84 -14.17
N GLY A 466 17.56 16.47 -13.41
CA GLY A 466 17.35 16.73 -11.99
C GLY A 466 17.79 15.59 -11.05
N LYS A 467 18.15 14.40 -11.57
CA LYS A 467 18.78 13.34 -10.76
C LYS A 467 20.20 13.74 -10.39
N GLU A 468 20.62 13.41 -9.16
CA GLU A 468 22.02 13.55 -8.75
C GLU A 468 22.90 12.58 -9.54
N PHE A 469 24.11 13.01 -9.90
CA PHE A 469 25.08 12.19 -10.61
C PHE A 469 26.47 12.24 -9.99
N TYR A 470 27.29 11.23 -10.26
CA TYR A 470 28.71 11.21 -9.93
C TYR A 470 29.56 11.68 -11.12
N GLU A 471 30.64 12.42 -10.88
CA GLU A 471 31.52 12.87 -11.95
C GLU A 471 32.01 11.68 -12.81
N GLY A 472 31.92 11.81 -14.13
CA GLY A 472 32.24 10.76 -15.09
C GLY A 472 31.11 9.76 -15.37
N GLU A 473 29.94 9.91 -14.75
CA GLU A 473 28.74 9.09 -15.02
C GLU A 473 28.27 9.24 -16.48
N GLU A 474 27.73 8.14 -17.02
CA GLU A 474 27.32 8.02 -18.41
C GLU A 474 25.83 8.36 -18.56
N VAL A 475 25.54 9.29 -19.47
CA VAL A 475 24.18 9.68 -19.84
C VAL A 475 23.88 9.16 -21.23
N ILE A 476 22.91 8.26 -21.31
CA ILE A 476 22.40 7.71 -22.56
C ILE A 476 21.42 8.70 -23.15
N VAL A 477 21.68 9.12 -24.38
CA VAL A 477 20.86 10.09 -25.09
C VAL A 477 20.41 9.50 -26.41
N ILE A 478 19.10 9.47 -26.61
CA ILE A 478 18.49 9.01 -27.85
C ILE A 478 18.21 10.22 -28.73
N PHE A 479 18.78 10.24 -29.92
CA PHE A 479 18.57 11.28 -30.94
C PHE A 479 17.63 10.78 -32.04
N ALA A 480 16.74 11.64 -32.51
CA ALA A 480 15.89 11.37 -33.66
C ALA A 480 16.73 11.24 -34.93
N LYS A 481 16.52 10.17 -35.68
CA LYS A 481 17.16 9.93 -36.99
C LYS A 481 16.07 9.74 -38.04
N PRO A 482 16.22 10.25 -39.27
CA PRO A 482 15.31 9.93 -40.36
C PRO A 482 15.33 8.43 -40.66
N LEU A 483 14.17 7.88 -41.05
CA LEU A 483 14.11 6.56 -41.66
C LEU A 483 14.99 6.58 -42.93
N LYS A 484 15.91 5.62 -43.05
CA LYS A 484 16.61 5.42 -44.32
C LYS A 484 15.57 4.99 -45.36
N ASN A 485 15.41 5.79 -46.42
CA ASN A 485 14.77 5.32 -47.65
C ASN A 485 15.62 4.24 -48.33
#